data_AF-A0A1E3PAK3-F1
#
_entry.id   AF-A0A1E3PAK3-F1
#
_cell.length_a   1.000
_cell.length_b   1.000
_cell.length_c   1.000
_cell.angle_alpha   90.00
_cell.angle_beta   90.00
_cell.angle_gamma   90.00
#
_symmetry.space_group_name_H-M   'P 1'
#
loop_
_entity.id
_entity.type
_entity.pdbx_description
1 polymer ?
#
loop_
_entity_poly.entity_id
_entity_poly.type
_entity_poly.pdbx_seq_one_letter_code
_entity_poly.pdbx_strand_id
1 'polypeptide(L)'
;MTIYVPPLNFSLVEDGIYRSGHPVPINFPFLKTLNLKTIIYLGDKEDNNDYYNFIKDQGIEFHYIKMESSSEPFIMNDPKAILEALEIIVNIKNYPILIHSNKGKHRIGVLVGIMRKLLQGWSITGIFDEYDKFAGGKGESDIEFIEMFELQEKLIVDKQNLPGFVRLDI
;
A
#
# COMPACT_ATOMS: atom_id res chain seq x y z
N MET A 1 -11.15 19.23 22.94
CA MET A 1 -11.66 18.13 22.09
C MET A 1 -10.67 17.98 20.95
N THR A 2 -9.98 16.85 20.85
CA THR A 2 -9.04 16.62 19.74
C THR A 2 -9.84 16.24 18.50
N ILE A 3 -9.73 17.02 17.43
CA ILE A 3 -10.35 16.70 16.14
C ILE A 3 -9.41 15.73 15.42
N TYR A 4 -9.94 14.59 15.00
CA TYR A 4 -9.21 13.61 14.20
C TYR A 4 -9.60 13.75 12.74
N VAL A 5 -8.60 13.94 11.88
CA VAL A 5 -8.78 14.06 10.43
C VAL A 5 -8.00 12.94 9.75
N PRO A 6 -8.66 11.90 9.22
CA PRO A 6 -7.94 10.86 8.49
C PRO A 6 -7.30 11.44 7.22
N PRO A 7 -6.17 10.87 6.73
CA PRO A 7 -5.60 11.30 5.47
C PRO A 7 -6.56 11.09 4.28
N LEU A 8 -6.27 11.76 3.16
CA LEU A 8 -7.02 11.55 1.91
C LEU A 8 -7.11 10.07 1.56
N ASN A 9 -8.26 9.59 1.08
CA ASN A 9 -8.45 8.20 0.65
C ASN A 9 -8.08 7.14 1.73
N PHE A 10 -8.16 7.50 3.01
CA PHE A 10 -7.91 6.56 4.09
C PHE A 10 -8.98 5.45 4.15
N SER A 11 -8.57 4.19 4.26
CA SER A 11 -9.46 3.04 4.49
C SER A 11 -8.70 1.87 5.11
N LEU A 12 -9.42 0.98 5.77
CA LEU A 12 -8.92 -0.37 6.05
C LEU A 12 -8.83 -1.15 4.73
N VAL A 13 -7.74 -1.90 4.54
CA VAL A 13 -7.56 -2.85 3.44
C VAL A 13 -7.79 -4.26 3.95
N GLU A 14 -7.12 -4.62 5.04
CA GLU A 14 -7.21 -5.91 5.69
C GLU A 14 -6.95 -5.70 7.18
N ASP A 15 -7.22 -6.69 8.03
CA ASP A 15 -6.93 -6.56 9.45
C ASP A 15 -5.46 -6.15 9.70
N GLY A 16 -5.29 -4.98 10.30
CA GLY A 16 -3.99 -4.35 10.53
C GLY A 16 -3.28 -3.75 9.30
N ILE A 17 -3.90 -3.69 8.12
CA ILE A 17 -3.40 -2.96 6.94
C ILE A 17 -4.34 -1.81 6.60
N TYR A 18 -3.80 -0.59 6.56
CA TYR A 18 -4.50 0.62 6.17
C TYR A 18 -3.92 1.17 4.87
N ARG A 19 -4.75 1.81 4.05
CA ARG A 19 -4.33 2.59 2.87
C ARG A 19 -4.58 4.07 3.07
N SER A 20 -3.81 4.94 2.41
CA SER A 20 -4.15 6.35 2.24
C SER A 20 -3.40 7.06 1.11
N GLY A 21 -3.72 8.34 0.89
CA GLY A 21 -2.83 9.34 0.29
C GLY A 21 -1.81 9.85 1.30
N HIS A 22 -0.98 10.80 0.89
CA HIS A 22 0.16 11.25 1.68
C HIS A 22 -0.32 11.95 2.96
N PRO A 23 0.06 11.46 4.15
CA PRO A 23 -0.29 12.13 5.40
C PRO A 23 0.32 13.53 5.50
N VAL A 24 -0.47 14.49 5.95
CA VAL A 24 -0.03 15.86 6.27
C VAL A 24 -0.24 16.15 7.75
N PRO A 25 0.33 17.23 8.33
CA PRO A 25 0.34 17.45 9.78
C PRO A 25 -1.03 17.37 10.48
N ILE A 26 -2.10 17.80 9.82
CA ILE A 26 -3.47 17.70 10.37
C ILE A 26 -3.94 16.25 10.56
N ASN A 27 -3.32 15.29 9.87
CA ASN A 27 -3.63 13.86 9.98
C ASN A 27 -2.87 13.14 11.08
N PHE A 28 -1.75 13.68 11.55
CA PHE A 28 -0.87 12.98 12.48
C PHE A 28 -1.57 12.59 13.79
N PRO A 29 -2.43 13.43 14.41
CA PRO A 29 -3.18 13.00 15.59
C PRO A 29 -4.03 11.75 15.35
N PHE A 30 -4.64 11.62 14.17
CA PHE A 30 -5.40 10.43 13.79
C PHE A 30 -4.48 9.23 13.59
N LEU A 31 -3.35 9.38 12.90
CA LEU A 31 -2.42 8.27 12.69
C LEU A 31 -1.84 7.73 14.01
N LYS A 32 -1.67 8.59 15.03
CA LYS A 32 -1.27 8.14 16.38
C LYS A 32 -2.28 7.16 17.00
N THR A 33 -3.57 7.26 16.68
CA THR A 33 -4.58 6.35 17.24
C THR A 33 -4.49 4.94 16.65
N LEU A 34 -3.84 4.78 15.49
CA LEU A 34 -3.67 3.49 14.83
C LEU A 34 -2.52 2.66 15.42
N ASN A 35 -1.64 3.28 16.22
CA ASN A 35 -0.42 2.66 16.75
C ASN A 35 0.37 1.91 15.66
N LEU A 36 0.57 2.57 14.52
CA LEU A 36 1.27 1.99 13.38
C LEU A 36 2.67 1.55 13.81
N LYS A 37 3.05 0.35 13.38
CA LYS A 37 4.41 -0.14 13.54
C LYS A 37 5.24 0.16 12.30
N THR A 38 4.63 0.02 11.12
CA THR A 38 5.32 0.16 9.85
C THR A 38 4.53 1.07 8.90
N ILE A 39 5.26 1.87 8.13
CA ILE A 39 4.73 2.65 7.00
C ILE A 39 5.47 2.24 5.74
N ILE A 40 4.72 1.96 4.68
CA ILE A 40 5.25 1.73 3.33
C ILE A 40 4.79 2.88 2.44
N TYR A 41 5.75 3.69 1.98
CA TYR A 41 5.51 4.78 1.05
C TYR A 41 5.92 4.38 -0.37
N LEU A 42 4.94 4.20 -1.26
CA LEU A 42 5.15 3.99 -2.69
C LEU A 42 5.10 5.33 -3.41
N GLY A 43 6.27 5.88 -3.74
CA GLY A 43 6.33 7.12 -4.50
C GLY A 43 7.71 7.64 -4.83
N ASP A 44 7.78 8.93 -5.07
CA ASP A 44 8.88 9.57 -5.79
C ASP A 44 9.23 10.96 -5.21
N LYS A 45 8.62 11.32 -4.08
CA LYS A 45 8.86 12.60 -3.40
C LYS A 45 9.65 12.39 -2.13
N GLU A 46 10.62 13.28 -1.89
CA GLU A 46 11.55 13.17 -0.75
C GLU A 46 11.52 14.43 0.14
N ASP A 47 10.68 15.40 -0.18
CA ASP A 47 10.68 16.74 0.40
C ASP A 47 9.61 16.95 1.50
N ASN A 48 9.46 15.99 2.42
CA ASN A 48 8.42 16.03 3.47
C ASN A 48 8.98 15.95 4.91
N ASN A 49 9.71 16.99 5.32
CA ASN A 49 10.39 17.01 6.64
C ASN A 49 9.46 16.79 7.83
N ASP A 50 8.28 17.43 7.87
CA ASP A 50 7.32 17.25 8.97
C ASP A 50 6.83 15.80 9.09
N TYR A 51 6.67 15.13 7.95
CA TYR A 51 6.25 13.74 7.89
C TYR A 51 7.33 12.80 8.42
N TYR A 52 8.59 13.01 8.01
CA TYR A 52 9.71 12.21 8.51
C TYR A 52 9.98 12.44 10.00
N ASN A 53 9.81 13.68 10.48
CA ASN A 53 9.89 13.97 11.91
C ASN A 53 8.80 13.22 12.68
N PHE A 54 7.55 13.23 12.20
CA PHE A 54 6.47 12.47 12.79
C PHE A 54 6.76 10.97 12.85
N ILE A 55 7.22 10.37 11.74
CA ILE A 55 7.60 8.95 11.67
C ILE A 55 8.64 8.62 12.74
N LYS A 56 9.71 9.43 12.80
CA LYS A 56 10.80 9.25 13.75
C LYS A 56 10.32 9.36 15.20
N ASP A 57 9.50 10.39 15.49
CA ASP A 57 8.96 10.64 16.83
C ASP A 57 8.03 9.52 17.32
N GLN A 58 7.34 8.83 16.40
CA GLN A 58 6.49 7.69 16.73
C GLN A 58 7.25 6.35 16.73
N GLY A 59 8.54 6.34 16.36
CA GLY A 59 9.32 5.11 16.28
C GLY A 59 8.81 4.13 15.21
N ILE A 60 8.21 4.66 14.14
CA ILE A 60 7.64 3.85 13.05
C ILE A 60 8.75 3.38 12.12
N GLU A 61 8.74 2.10 11.77
CA GLU A 61 9.61 1.55 10.73
C GLU A 61 9.14 2.02 9.35
N PHE A 62 10.01 2.70 8.61
CA PHE A 62 9.64 3.38 7.37
C PHE A 62 10.34 2.79 6.16
N HIS A 63 9.54 2.33 5.19
CA HIS A 63 10.01 1.83 3.91
C HIS A 63 9.60 2.80 2.81
N TYR A 64 10.57 3.54 2.28
CA TYR A 64 10.38 4.33 1.07
C TYR A 64 10.75 3.48 -0.15
N ILE A 65 9.74 3.12 -0.94
CA ILE A 65 9.90 2.33 -2.15
C ILE A 65 9.67 3.26 -3.33
N LYS A 66 10.74 3.52 -4.08
CA LYS A 66 10.69 4.42 -5.22
C LYS A 66 9.79 3.83 -6.30
N MET A 67 8.72 4.53 -6.65
CA MET A 67 7.80 4.14 -7.71
C MET A 67 7.25 5.38 -8.40
N GLU A 68 7.54 5.53 -9.69
CA GLU A 68 7.03 6.63 -10.50
C GLU A 68 5.50 6.51 -10.71
N SER A 69 4.86 7.58 -11.16
CA SER A 69 3.45 7.51 -11.52
C SER A 69 3.36 6.91 -12.91
N SER A 70 2.53 5.88 -13.07
CA SER A 70 2.17 5.39 -14.39
C SER A 70 1.66 6.56 -15.24
N SER A 71 2.13 6.63 -16.47
CA SER A 71 1.79 7.66 -17.43
C SER A 71 1.83 7.03 -18.81
N GLU A 72 0.65 6.72 -19.32
CA GLU A 72 0.54 6.15 -20.66
C GLU A 72 1.09 7.11 -21.73
N PRO A 73 1.68 6.55 -22.80
CA PRO A 73 1.96 5.13 -23.04
C PRO A 73 3.35 4.65 -22.53
N PHE A 74 4.12 5.50 -21.84
CA PHE A 74 5.57 5.31 -21.69
C PHE A 74 6.03 4.85 -20.30
N ILE A 75 5.25 5.12 -19.25
CA ILE A 75 5.63 4.80 -17.87
C ILE A 75 4.64 3.77 -17.34
N MET A 76 5.12 2.56 -17.14
CA MET A 76 4.36 1.46 -16.52
C MET A 76 4.63 1.38 -15.02
N ASN A 77 3.76 0.68 -14.30
CA ASN A 77 4.01 0.33 -12.90
C ASN A 77 5.25 -0.56 -12.77
N ASP A 78 6.05 -0.34 -11.72
CA ASP A 78 7.27 -1.12 -11.47
C ASP A 78 6.96 -2.41 -10.71
N PRO A 79 7.15 -3.59 -11.31
CA PRO A 79 6.87 -4.86 -10.63
C PRO A 79 7.80 -5.13 -9.43
N LYS A 80 9.02 -4.59 -9.42
CA LYS A 80 9.97 -4.79 -8.32
C LYS A 80 9.53 -4.01 -7.08
N ALA A 81 9.06 -2.77 -7.26
CA ALA A 81 8.50 -1.96 -6.18
C ALA A 81 7.28 -2.64 -5.53
N ILE A 82 6.43 -3.27 -6.33
CA ILE A 82 5.30 -4.05 -5.82
C ILE A 82 5.78 -5.28 -5.05
N LEU A 83 6.76 -6.02 -5.57
CA LEU A 83 7.31 -7.19 -4.90
C LEU A 83 7.91 -6.83 -3.53
N GLU A 84 8.73 -5.79 -3.46
CA GLU A 84 9.34 -5.30 -2.22
C GLU A 84 8.27 -4.92 -1.18
N ALA A 85 7.19 -4.25 -1.61
CA ALA A 85 6.08 -3.92 -0.72
C ALA A 85 5.34 -5.18 -0.22
N LEU A 86 5.12 -6.16 -1.09
CA LEU A 86 4.47 -7.43 -0.73
C LEU A 86 5.30 -8.24 0.28
N GLU A 87 6.62 -8.27 0.14
CA GLU A 87 7.53 -8.95 1.08
C GLU A 87 7.43 -8.40 2.50
N ILE A 88 7.22 -7.08 2.64
CA ILE A 88 6.96 -6.44 3.93
C ILE A 88 5.56 -6.82 4.44
N ILE A 89 4.54 -6.83 3.57
CA ILE A 89 3.15 -7.13 3.93
C ILE A 89 2.97 -8.57 4.41
N VAL A 90 3.70 -9.55 3.87
CA VAL A 90 3.56 -10.97 4.24
C VAL A 90 4.24 -11.35 5.55
N ASN A 91 4.67 -10.38 6.36
CA ASN A 91 5.23 -10.63 7.68
C ASN A 91 4.39 -9.95 8.76
N ILE A 92 3.67 -10.74 9.55
CA ILE A 92 2.77 -10.26 10.62
C ILE A 92 3.49 -9.43 11.68
N LYS A 93 4.82 -9.58 11.80
CA LYS A 93 5.62 -8.76 12.72
C LYS A 93 5.64 -7.29 12.33
N ASN A 94 5.28 -6.91 11.10
CA ASN A 94 5.28 -5.52 10.65
C ASN A 94 3.97 -4.78 10.98
N TYR A 95 2.98 -5.46 11.58
CA TYR A 95 1.65 -4.91 11.76
C TYR A 95 1.53 -4.09 13.05
N PRO A 96 0.71 -3.02 13.06
CA PRO A 96 -0.14 -2.52 11.96
C PRO A 96 0.63 -1.69 10.91
N ILE A 97 0.24 -1.83 9.64
CA ILE A 97 0.89 -1.20 8.47
C ILE A 97 0.00 -0.11 7.87
N LEU A 98 0.58 1.03 7.53
CA LEU A 98 -0.02 1.99 6.60
C LEU A 98 0.72 1.95 5.25
N ILE A 99 0.01 1.63 4.18
CA ILE A 99 0.49 1.78 2.80
C ILE A 99 -0.04 3.08 2.21
N HIS A 100 0.83 3.93 1.66
CA HIS A 100 0.36 5.17 1.04
C HIS A 100 1.19 5.59 -0.16
N SER A 101 0.61 6.46 -0.97
CA SER A 101 1.29 7.17 -2.05
C SER A 101 0.95 8.66 -1.97
N ASN A 102 0.97 9.40 -3.09
CA ASN A 102 0.56 10.79 -3.11
C ASN A 102 -0.95 10.94 -2.82
N LYS A 103 -1.81 10.31 -3.63
CA LYS A 103 -3.29 10.38 -3.46
C LYS A 103 -3.92 9.09 -2.96
N GLY A 104 -3.14 8.01 -2.78
CA GLY A 104 -3.70 6.71 -2.37
C GLY A 104 -4.62 6.11 -3.41
N LYS A 105 -4.40 6.44 -4.68
CA LYS A 105 -5.12 5.95 -5.87
C LYS A 105 -4.24 4.91 -6.56
N HIS A 106 -3.97 5.05 -7.86
CA HIS A 106 -3.07 4.28 -8.72
C HIS A 106 -2.06 3.36 -8.02
N ARG A 107 -0.89 3.84 -7.59
CA ARG A 107 0.18 3.01 -6.96
C ARG A 107 -0.32 2.09 -5.83
N ILE A 108 -1.19 2.61 -4.97
CA ILE A 108 -1.75 1.83 -3.85
C ILE A 108 -2.90 0.93 -4.31
N GLY A 109 -3.70 1.36 -5.28
CA GLY A 109 -4.70 0.52 -5.94
C GLY A 109 -4.06 -0.68 -6.62
N VAL A 110 -2.92 -0.50 -7.29
CA VAL A 110 -2.14 -1.58 -7.91
C VAL A 110 -1.60 -2.54 -6.85
N LEU A 111 -0.94 -2.03 -5.81
CA LEU A 111 -0.43 -2.87 -4.72
C LEU A 111 -1.55 -3.67 -4.05
N VAL A 112 -2.66 -3.02 -3.69
CA VAL A 112 -3.82 -3.69 -3.08
C VAL A 112 -4.42 -4.69 -4.05
N GLY A 113 -4.61 -4.34 -5.32
CA GLY A 113 -5.17 -5.26 -6.32
C GLY A 113 -4.33 -6.51 -6.52
N ILE A 114 -3.01 -6.38 -6.54
CA ILE A 114 -2.09 -7.52 -6.62
C ILE A 114 -2.10 -8.33 -5.32
N MET A 115 -2.21 -7.68 -4.16
CA MET A 115 -2.41 -8.36 -2.87
C MET A 115 -3.69 -9.21 -2.89
N ARG A 116 -4.82 -8.65 -3.37
CA ARG A 116 -6.09 -9.36 -3.52
C ARG A 116 -5.95 -10.56 -4.47
N LYS A 117 -5.28 -10.37 -5.61
CA LYS A 117 -5.04 -11.39 -6.63
C LYS A 117 -4.19 -12.54 -6.10
N LEU A 118 -2.98 -12.23 -5.65
CA LEU A 118 -1.95 -13.23 -5.33
C LEU A 118 -2.08 -13.81 -3.93
N LEU A 119 -2.44 -12.99 -2.93
CA LEU A 119 -2.45 -13.43 -1.54
C LEU A 119 -3.83 -13.89 -1.08
N GLN A 120 -4.91 -13.50 -1.74
CA GLN A 120 -6.27 -13.80 -1.27
C GLN A 120 -7.12 -14.58 -2.29
N GLY A 121 -6.68 -14.65 -3.54
CA GLY A 121 -7.37 -15.35 -4.62
C GLY A 121 -8.70 -14.69 -5.01
N TRP A 122 -8.80 -13.37 -4.92
CA TRP A 122 -10.00 -12.65 -5.35
C TRP A 122 -10.20 -12.74 -6.86
N SER A 123 -11.46 -12.69 -7.30
CA SER A 123 -11.78 -12.57 -8.72
C SER A 123 -11.35 -11.21 -9.26
N ILE A 124 -10.90 -11.19 -10.52
CA ILE A 124 -10.49 -9.95 -11.21
C ILE A 124 -11.59 -8.88 -11.18
N THR A 125 -12.87 -9.28 -11.35
CA THR A 125 -14.00 -8.34 -11.26
C THR A 125 -14.11 -7.67 -9.89
N GLY A 126 -13.91 -8.43 -8.80
CA GLY A 126 -13.96 -7.86 -7.44
C GLY A 126 -12.79 -6.93 -7.15
N ILE A 127 -11.62 -7.26 -7.69
CA ILE A 127 -10.41 -6.43 -7.63
C ILE A 127 -10.64 -5.10 -8.34
N PHE A 128 -11.21 -5.11 -9.54
CA PHE A 128 -11.48 -3.90 -10.33
C PHE A 128 -12.54 -3.01 -9.65
N ASP A 129 -13.59 -3.61 -9.09
CA ASP A 129 -14.60 -2.87 -8.33
C ASP A 129 -14.00 -2.19 -7.07
N GLU A 130 -13.08 -2.85 -6.36
CA GLU A 130 -12.34 -2.21 -5.26
C GLU A 130 -11.42 -1.09 -5.77
N TYR A 131 -10.66 -1.33 -6.84
CA TYR A 131 -9.75 -0.35 -7.43
C TYR A 131 -10.50 0.94 -7.82
N ASP A 132 -11.60 0.81 -8.55
CA ASP A 132 -12.37 1.95 -9.08
C ASP A 132 -12.95 2.84 -7.98
N LYS A 133 -13.41 2.24 -6.87
CA LYS A 133 -13.90 2.97 -5.69
C LYS A 133 -12.89 3.98 -5.15
N PHE A 134 -11.59 3.66 -5.22
CA PHE A 134 -10.53 4.53 -4.72
C PHE A 134 -9.88 5.40 -5.80
N ALA A 135 -9.72 4.87 -7.01
CA ALA A 135 -9.09 5.59 -8.12
C ALA A 135 -9.97 6.74 -8.62
N GLY A 136 -11.29 6.52 -8.72
CA GLY A 136 -12.21 7.51 -9.29
C GLY A 136 -11.97 7.76 -10.78
N GLY A 137 -11.60 6.72 -11.53
CA GLY A 137 -11.34 6.71 -12.98
C GLY A 137 -9.87 6.90 -13.39
N LYS A 138 -9.58 6.72 -14.70
CA LYS A 138 -8.26 6.80 -15.36
C LYS A 138 -7.25 5.80 -14.78
N GLY A 139 -7.50 4.52 -14.99
CA GLY A 139 -6.73 3.42 -14.39
C GLY A 139 -6.60 2.20 -15.30
N GLU A 140 -6.83 2.36 -16.60
CA GLU A 140 -6.84 1.28 -17.58
C GLU A 140 -5.51 0.51 -17.58
N SER A 141 -4.37 1.21 -17.66
CA SER A 141 -3.04 0.60 -17.50
C SER A 141 -2.77 -0.01 -16.12
N ASP A 142 -3.36 0.53 -15.05
CA ASP A 142 -3.20 -0.05 -13.71
C ASP A 142 -3.96 -1.39 -13.61
N ILE A 143 -5.18 -1.42 -14.15
CA ILE A 143 -6.04 -2.61 -14.22
C ILE A 143 -5.40 -3.69 -15.08
N GLU A 144 -4.91 -3.33 -16.27
CA GLU A 144 -4.14 -4.23 -17.15
C GLU A 144 -2.89 -4.76 -16.44
N PHE A 145 -2.16 -3.89 -15.75
CA PHE A 145 -0.99 -4.29 -14.98
C PHE A 145 -1.35 -5.30 -13.88
N ILE A 146 -2.43 -5.07 -13.10
CA ILE A 146 -2.89 -6.02 -12.07
C ILE A 146 -3.25 -7.37 -12.71
N GLU A 147 -3.99 -7.36 -13.82
CA GLU A 147 -4.41 -8.57 -14.52
C GLU A 147 -3.23 -9.38 -15.05
N MET A 148 -2.22 -8.70 -15.61
CA MET A 148 -1.04 -9.33 -16.20
C MET A 148 0.09 -9.61 -15.20
N PHE A 149 0.01 -9.08 -13.97
CA PHE A 149 1.08 -9.24 -12.98
C PHE A 149 1.25 -10.72 -12.58
N GLU A 150 2.48 -11.22 -12.72
CA GLU A 150 2.91 -12.53 -12.27
C GLU A 150 4.20 -12.40 -11.45
N LEU A 151 4.37 -13.29 -10.48
CA LEU A 151 5.61 -13.38 -9.72
C LEU A 151 6.72 -13.93 -10.63
N GLN A 152 7.72 -13.11 -10.91
CA GLN A 152 8.92 -13.55 -11.64
C GLN A 152 9.81 -14.45 -10.76
N GLU A 153 9.76 -14.24 -9.44
CA GLU A 153 10.50 -14.98 -8.43
C GLU A 153 9.58 -15.33 -7.25
N LYS A 154 9.91 -16.39 -6.50
CA LYS A 154 9.11 -16.78 -5.33
C LYS A 154 9.20 -15.71 -4.25
N LEU A 155 8.05 -15.28 -3.74
CA LEU A 155 7.95 -14.39 -2.58
C LEU A 155 8.67 -15.03 -1.39
N ILE A 156 9.60 -14.29 -0.78
CA ILE A 156 10.31 -14.77 0.41
C ILE A 156 9.36 -14.67 1.60
N VAL A 157 8.92 -15.81 2.12
CA VAL A 157 7.97 -15.89 3.23
C VAL A 157 8.51 -16.70 4.39
N ASP A 158 8.41 -16.15 5.59
CA ASP A 158 8.54 -16.92 6.82
C ASP A 158 7.17 -17.48 7.21
N LYS A 159 6.98 -18.79 6.99
CA LYS A 159 5.72 -19.48 7.27
C LYS A 159 5.25 -19.35 8.73
N GLN A 160 6.16 -19.08 9.68
CA GLN A 160 5.80 -18.89 11.10
C GLN A 160 5.19 -17.51 11.36
N ASN A 161 5.44 -16.54 10.49
CA ASN A 161 5.02 -15.15 10.63
C ASN A 161 4.07 -14.70 9.52
N LEU A 162 3.41 -15.63 8.83
CA LEU A 162 2.42 -15.30 7.79
C LEU A 162 1.14 -14.73 8.41
N PRO A 163 0.61 -13.60 7.88
CA PRO A 163 -0.72 -13.12 8.23
C PRO A 163 -1.81 -14.12 7.83
N GLY A 164 -2.87 -14.22 8.63
CA GLY A 164 -3.94 -15.22 8.44
C GLY A 164 -4.76 -15.07 7.15
N PHE A 165 -4.71 -13.90 6.50
CA PHE A 165 -5.38 -13.67 5.22
C PHE A 165 -4.60 -14.23 4.02
N VAL A 166 -3.32 -14.57 4.18
CA VAL A 166 -2.45 -15.02 3.10
C VAL A 166 -2.75 -16.48 2.74
N ARG A 167 -3.22 -16.68 1.51
CA ARG A 167 -3.56 -17.95 0.87
C ARG A 167 -2.60 -18.19 -0.28
N LEU A 168 -1.32 -18.38 0.04
CA LEU A 168 -0.34 -18.80 -0.96
C LEU A 168 -0.40 -20.33 -1.08
N ASP A 169 -0.66 -20.81 -2.29
CA ASP A 169 -0.39 -22.21 -2.66
C ASP A 169 1.14 -22.35 -2.84
N ILE A 170 1.88 -22.51 -1.73
CA ILE A 170 3.36 -22.67 -1.72
C ILE A 170 3.75 -24.14 -1.77
#